data_AF-A0A931T1K1-F1
#
_entry.id   AF-A0A931T1K1-F1
#
_cell.length_a   1.000
_cell.length_b   1.000
_cell.length_c   1.000
_cell.angle_alpha   90.00
_cell.angle_beta   90.00
_cell.angle_gamma   90.00
#
_symmetry.space_group_name_H-M   'P 1'
#
loop_
_entity.id
_entity.type
_entity.pdbx_description
1 polymer ?
#
loop_
_entity_poly.entity_id
_entity_poly.type
_entity_poly.pdbx_seq_one_letter_code
_entity_poly.pdbx_strand_id
1 'polypeptide(L)'
;MDTERRSPHGVWAGLQRAFTFAFDGLRHALRTQRTFRIHVAIAGLITVLVIWLPLSTTEAAVAILAIAAVLAAELFNTAVEAVVDLLVERNHHEIAQV
;
A
#
# COMPACT_ATOMS: atom_id res chain seq x y z
N MET A 1 34.26 39.31 9.41
CA MET A 1 33.50 39.50 8.15
C MET A 1 33.53 38.16 7.47
N ASP A 2 32.48 37.36 7.58
CA ASP A 2 32.15 36.28 6.64
C ASP A 2 30.65 36.03 6.78
N THR A 3 29.93 36.47 5.75
CA THR A 3 28.48 36.43 5.65
C THR A 3 28.05 35.03 5.26
N GLU A 4 27.66 34.21 6.23
CA GLU A 4 27.03 32.92 5.98
C GLU A 4 25.63 33.17 5.39
N ARG A 5 25.57 33.18 4.05
CA ARG A 5 24.32 33.23 3.29
C ARG A 5 23.56 31.93 3.55
N ARG A 6 22.68 31.94 4.56
CA ARG A 6 21.63 30.94 4.70
C ARG A 6 20.69 31.08 3.51
N SER A 7 20.95 30.33 2.45
CA SER A 7 20.02 30.12 1.36
C SER A 7 18.73 29.57 1.97
N PRO A 8 17.60 30.28 1.91
CA PRO A 8 16.32 29.68 2.23
C PRO A 8 16.04 28.75 1.05
N HIS A 9 16.52 27.50 1.09
CA HIS A 9 16.08 26.48 0.16
C HIS A 9 14.58 26.36 0.38
N GLY A 10 13.83 27.04 -0.50
CA GLY A 10 12.43 27.32 -0.32
C GLY A 10 11.72 26.04 0.04
N VAL A 11 10.86 26.11 1.05
CA VAL A 11 10.02 25.01 1.51
C VAL A 11 9.41 24.23 0.33
N TRP A 12 9.09 24.95 -0.75
CA TRP A 12 8.67 24.45 -2.06
C TRP A 12 9.61 23.42 -2.73
N ALA A 13 10.93 23.64 -2.73
CA ALA A 13 11.91 22.70 -3.28
C ALA A 13 12.14 21.47 -2.37
N GLY A 14 11.93 21.62 -1.06
CA GLY A 14 11.87 20.50 -0.13
C GLY A 14 10.61 19.66 -0.32
N LEU A 15 9.48 20.33 -0.50
CA LEU A 15 8.17 19.71 -0.73
C LEU A 15 8.15 18.93 -2.04
N GLN A 16 8.66 19.51 -3.14
CA GLN A 16 8.78 18.80 -4.42
C GLN A 16 9.59 17.52 -4.32
N ARG A 17 10.75 17.55 -3.64
CA ARG A 17 11.56 16.34 -3.41
C ARG A 17 10.84 15.32 -2.54
N ALA A 18 10.13 15.75 -1.50
CA ALA A 18 9.32 14.86 -0.66
C ALA A 18 8.23 14.15 -1.48
N PHE A 19 7.57 14.86 -2.41
CA PHE A 19 6.64 14.26 -3.35
C PHE A 19 7.31 13.25 -4.29
N THR A 20 8.49 13.56 -4.83
CA THR A 20 9.24 12.61 -5.68
C THR A 20 9.59 11.34 -4.91
N PHE A 21 10.13 11.45 -3.70
CA PHE A 21 10.46 10.30 -2.87
C PHE A 21 9.22 9.48 -2.47
N ALA A 22 8.10 10.14 -2.16
CA ALA A 22 6.85 9.47 -1.87
C ALA A 22 6.33 8.68 -3.10
N PHE A 23 6.46 9.25 -4.30
CA PHE A 23 6.05 8.61 -5.54
C PHE A 23 6.95 7.41 -5.90
N ASP A 24 8.26 7.53 -5.68
CA ASP A 24 9.20 6.42 -5.87
C ASP A 24 8.94 5.29 -4.87
N GLY A 25 8.65 5.63 -3.60
CA GLY A 25 8.24 4.68 -2.58
C GLY A 25 6.93 3.98 -2.94
N LEU A 26 5.94 4.71 -3.44
CA LEU A 26 4.68 4.14 -3.92
C LEU A 26 4.88 3.21 -5.12
N ARG A 27 5.70 3.62 -6.10
CA ARG A 27 6.03 2.81 -7.27
C ARG A 27 6.80 1.54 -6.91
N HIS A 28 7.69 1.63 -5.92
CA HIS A 28 8.39 0.48 -5.38
C HIS A 28 7.41 -0.47 -4.68
N ALA A 29 6.56 0.03 -3.78
CA ALA A 29 5.53 -0.76 -3.11
C ALA A 29 4.59 -1.46 -4.11
N LEU A 30 4.15 -0.76 -5.16
CA LEU A 30 3.37 -1.30 -6.27
C LEU A 30 4.09 -2.40 -7.06
N ARG A 31 5.42 -2.43 -7.10
CA ARG A 31 6.17 -3.45 -7.84
C ARG A 31 6.56 -4.63 -6.98
N THR A 32 6.98 -4.37 -5.75
CA THR A 32 7.58 -5.40 -4.88
C THR A 32 6.52 -6.15 -4.09
N GLN A 33 5.43 -5.48 -3.67
CA GLN A 33 4.44 -6.10 -2.80
C GLN A 33 3.23 -6.59 -3.59
N ARG A 34 3.00 -7.91 -3.58
CA ARG A 34 1.86 -8.54 -4.27
C ARG A 34 0.52 -8.12 -3.63
N THR A 35 0.45 -8.08 -2.30
CA THR A 35 -0.71 -7.63 -1.54
C THR A 35 -1.10 -6.18 -1.86
N PHE A 36 -0.11 -5.28 -1.98
CA PHE A 36 -0.38 -3.88 -2.30
C PHE A 36 -1.01 -3.71 -3.69
N ARG A 37 -0.55 -4.49 -4.68
CA ARG A 37 -1.15 -4.52 -6.03
C ARG A 37 -2.60 -5.00 -6.02
N ILE A 38 -2.90 -6.05 -5.24
CA ILE A 38 -4.25 -6.60 -5.13
C ILE A 38 -5.18 -5.58 -4.48
N HIS A 39 -4.75 -4.94 -3.38
CA HIS A 39 -5.51 -3.87 -2.72
C HIS A 39 -5.82 -2.71 -3.68
N VAL A 40 -4.83 -2.25 -4.45
CA VAL A 40 -5.00 -1.16 -5.42
C VAL A 40 -5.94 -1.55 -6.56
N ALA A 41 -5.84 -2.78 -7.08
CA ALA A 41 -6.72 -3.29 -8.13
C ALA A 41 -8.17 -3.41 -7.65
N ILE A 42 -8.38 -3.96 -6.44
CA ILE A 42 -9.70 -4.10 -5.82
C ILE A 42 -10.32 -2.72 -5.59
N ALA A 43 -9.58 -1.79 -4.98
CA ALA A 43 -10.04 -0.42 -4.75
C ALA A 43 -10.43 0.30 -6.04
N GLY A 44 -9.67 0.10 -7.13
CA GLY A 44 -10.00 0.62 -8.46
C GLY A 44 -11.29 0.04 -9.03
N LEU A 45 -11.43 -1.29 -9.00
CA LEU A 45 -12.63 -1.98 -9.50
C LEU A 45 -13.90 -1.50 -8.78
N ILE A 46 -13.81 -1.37 -7.47
CA ILE A 46 -14.89 -0.88 -6.59
C ILE A 46 -15.29 0.54 -6.94
N THR A 47 -14.31 1.42 -7.09
CA THR A 47 -14.56 2.83 -7.41
C THR A 47 -15.30 2.96 -8.73
N VAL A 48 -14.89 2.16 -9.73
CA VAL A 48 -15.58 2.10 -11.03
C VAL A 48 -17.02 1.61 -10.88
N LEU A 49 -17.25 0.52 -10.14
CA LEU A 49 -18.58 -0.06 -9.95
C LEU A 49 -19.54 0.88 -9.21
N VAL A 50 -19.06 1.57 -8.17
CA VAL A 50 -19.86 2.53 -7.40
C VAL A 50 -20.23 3.76 -8.23
N ILE A 51 -19.34 4.22 -9.11
CA ILE A 51 -19.63 5.37 -10.00
C ILE A 51 -20.59 4.96 -11.13
N TRP A 52 -20.50 3.73 -11.63
CA TRP A 52 -21.30 3.26 -12.77
C TRP A 52 -22.72 2.80 -12.40
N LEU A 53 -22.94 2.26 -11.20
CA LEU A 53 -24.27 1.80 -10.81
C LEU A 53 -25.07 2.94 -10.15
N PRO A 54 -26.32 3.20 -10.56
CA PRO A 54 -27.24 4.08 -9.85
C PRO A 54 -27.75 3.38 -8.58
N LEU A 55 -26.85 3.17 -7.61
CA LEU A 55 -27.14 2.46 -6.38
C LEU A 55 -28.00 3.31 -5.45
N SER A 56 -29.02 2.68 -4.86
CA SER A 56 -29.67 3.20 -3.66
C SER A 56 -28.71 3.17 -2.47
N THR A 57 -28.99 3.97 -1.44
CA THR A 57 -28.15 4.07 -0.23
C THR A 57 -27.88 2.71 0.41
N THR A 58 -28.86 1.81 0.38
CA THR A 58 -28.74 0.47 0.95
C THR A 58 -27.81 -0.42 0.14
N GLU A 59 -27.91 -0.39 -1.19
CA GLU A 59 -27.04 -1.18 -2.07
C GLU A 59 -25.59 -0.67 -2.01
N ALA A 60 -25.41 0.64 -1.93
CA ALA A 60 -24.09 1.23 -1.70
C ALA A 60 -23.50 0.80 -0.35
N ALA A 61 -24.31 0.78 0.72
CA ALA A 61 -23.86 0.32 2.04
C ALA A 61 -23.46 -1.16 2.04
N VAL A 62 -24.25 -2.03 1.40
CA VAL A 62 -23.93 -3.46 1.25
C VAL A 62 -22.67 -3.66 0.42
N ALA A 63 -22.51 -2.91 -0.68
CA ALA A 63 -21.30 -2.95 -1.49
C ALA A 63 -20.07 -2.57 -0.66
N ILE A 64 -20.11 -1.42 0.04
CA ILE A 64 -19.02 -0.97 0.91
C ILE A 64 -18.69 -2.02 1.99
N LEU A 65 -19.71 -2.64 2.58
CA LEU A 65 -19.51 -3.69 3.58
C LEU A 65 -18.81 -4.92 2.99
N ALA A 66 -19.27 -5.38 1.82
CA ALA A 66 -18.67 -6.53 1.12
C ALA A 66 -17.21 -6.26 0.75
N ILE A 67 -16.94 -5.04 0.28
CA ILE A 67 -15.60 -4.54 -0.03
C ILE A 67 -14.72 -4.57 1.22
N ALA A 68 -15.20 -3.99 2.32
CA ALA A 68 -14.45 -3.95 3.57
C ALA A 68 -14.16 -5.37 4.09
N ALA A 69 -15.11 -6.30 3.96
CA ALA A 69 -14.92 -7.69 4.34
C ALA A 69 -13.84 -8.39 3.48
N VAL A 70 -13.84 -8.18 2.17
CA VAL A 70 -12.81 -8.74 1.27
C VAL A 70 -11.43 -8.18 1.60
N LEU A 71 -11.31 -6.86 1.82
CA LEU A 71 -10.04 -6.24 2.21
C LEU A 71 -9.55 -6.77 3.57
N ALA A 72 -10.45 -6.92 4.55
CA ALA A 72 -10.12 -7.50 5.85
C ALA A 72 -9.62 -8.96 5.71
N ALA A 73 -10.28 -9.76 4.88
CA ALA A 73 -9.87 -11.13 4.60
C ALA A 73 -8.49 -11.20 3.91
N GLU A 74 -8.21 -10.31 2.96
CA GLU A 74 -6.91 -10.22 2.28
C GLU A 74 -5.78 -9.82 3.23
N LEU A 75 -6.02 -8.84 4.10
CA LEU A 75 -5.08 -8.45 5.15
C LEU A 75 -4.82 -9.60 6.12
N PHE A 76 -5.87 -10.32 6.50
CA PHE A 76 -5.73 -11.50 7.36
C PHE A 76 -4.89 -12.59 6.69
N ASN A 77 -5.16 -12.90 5.42
CA ASN A 77 -4.37 -13.86 4.65
C ASN A 77 -2.90 -13.43 4.54
N THR A 78 -2.62 -12.17 4.22
CA THR A 78 -1.24 -11.65 4.14
C THR A 78 -0.55 -11.70 5.51
N ALA A 79 -1.26 -11.42 6.60
CA ALA A 79 -0.70 -11.52 7.95
C ALA A 79 -0.35 -12.97 8.31
N VAL A 80 -1.23 -13.92 7.97
CA VAL A 80 -0.96 -15.36 8.15
C VAL A 80 0.22 -15.80 7.29
N GLU A 81 0.27 -15.42 6.01
CA GLU A 81 1.40 -15.68 5.11
C GLU A 81 2.72 -15.14 5.71
N ALA A 82 2.73 -13.90 6.20
CA ALA A 82 3.92 -13.32 6.82
C ALA A 82 4.36 -14.07 8.08
N VAL A 83 3.42 -14.52 8.92
CA VAL A 83 3.74 -15.34 10.10
C VAL A 83 4.30 -16.71 9.68
N VAL A 84 3.69 -17.35 8.69
CA VAL A 84 4.15 -18.64 8.16
C VAL A 84 5.55 -18.48 7.55
N ASP A 85 5.78 -17.46 6.75
CA ASP A 85 7.10 -17.16 6.16
C ASP A 85 8.16 -16.96 7.24
N LEU A 86 7.85 -16.21 8.32
CA LEU A 86 8.78 -16.03 9.45
C LEU A 86 9.09 -17.34 10.19
N LEU A 87 8.10 -18.23 10.37
CA LEU A 87 8.29 -19.53 11.01
C LEU A 87 9.08 -20.49 10.12
N VAL A 88 8.81 -20.49 8.82
CA VAL A 88 9.51 -21.29 7.82
C VAL A 88 10.95 -20.80 7.65
N GLU A 89 11.17 -19.50 7.49
CA GLU A 89 12.50 -18.91 7.35
C GLU A 89 13.39 -19.16 8.59
N ARG A 90 12.78 -19.22 9.79
CA ARG A 90 13.48 -19.69 11.01
C ARG A 90 13.88 -21.17 10.96
N ASN A 91 13.10 -22.03 10.35
CA ASN A 91 13.41 -23.46 10.21
C ASN A 91 14.37 -23.76 9.05
N HIS A 92 14.46 -22.89 8.04
CA HIS A 92 15.35 -23.08 6.90
C HIS A 92 16.83 -22.75 7.18
N HIS A 93 17.13 -22.03 8.28
CA HIS A 93 18.51 -21.82 8.72
C HIS A 93 19.22 -23.09 9.25
N GLU A 94 18.50 -24.19 9.50
CA GLU A 94 19.10 -25.48 9.90
C GLU A 94 19.34 -26.47 8.74
N ILE A 95 18.73 -26.27 7.56
CA ILE A 95 18.81 -27.24 6.43
C ILE A 95 19.66 -26.77 5.24
N ALA A 96 20.28 -25.59 5.33
CA ALA A 96 21.25 -25.08 4.35
C ALA A 96 22.71 -25.21 4.83
N GLN A 97 23.03 -26.29 5.54
CA GLN A 97 24.40 -26.79 5.71
C GLN A 97 24.46 -28.27 5.31
N VAL A 98 24.59 -28.53 4.01
CA VAL A 98 25.23 -29.73 3.46
C VAL A 98 26.15 -29.29 2.35
#